data_AF-A0A8T5KSC9-F1
#
_entry.id   AF-A0A8T5KSC9-F1
#
_cell.length_a   1.000
_cell.length_b   1.000
_cell.length_c   1.000
_cell.angle_alpha   90.00
_cell.angle_beta   90.00
_cell.angle_gamma   90.00
#
_symmetry.space_group_name_H-M   'P 1'
#
loop_
_entity.id
_entity.type
_entity.pdbx_description
1 polymer ?
#
loop_
_entity_poly.entity_id
_entity_poly.type
_entity_poly.pdbx_seq_one_letter_code
_entity_poly.pdbx_strand_id
1 'polypeptide(L)' 'MGKKNNSERSGLAFVGFLMMGLGVGILYNQVAVGVLIGLGLGFISMAILGTNDK' A
#
# COMPACT_ATOMS: atom_id res chain seq x y z
N MET A 1 -6.06 -7.99 26.66
CA MET A 1 -6.54 -6.93 25.74
C MET A 1 -5.49 -6.79 24.64
N GLY A 2 -5.77 -7.27 23.42
CA GLY A 2 -4.75 -7.31 22.35
C GLY A 2 -5.10 -8.25 21.20
N LYS A 3 -6.28 -8.08 20.57
CA LYS A 3 -6.63 -8.71 19.28
C LYS A 3 -6.46 -7.64 18.21
N LYS A 4 -5.29 -7.54 17.56
CA LYS A 4 -4.98 -6.40 16.68
C LYS A 4 -3.98 -6.72 15.57
N ASN A 5 -4.16 -7.80 14.80
CA ASN A 5 -3.00 -8.31 14.03
C ASN A 5 -3.14 -8.35 12.49
N ASN A 6 -4.32 -8.47 11.88
CA ASN A 6 -4.41 -8.66 10.41
C ASN A 6 -4.85 -7.39 9.65
N SER A 7 -5.86 -6.68 10.15
CA SER A 7 -6.37 -5.47 9.48
C SER A 7 -5.38 -4.29 9.53
N GLU A 8 -4.59 -4.20 10.60
CA GLU A 8 -3.59 -3.14 10.75
C GLU A 8 -2.37 -3.33 9.85
N ARG A 9 -1.93 -4.57 9.68
CA ARG A 9 -0.83 -4.90 8.77
C ARG A 9 -1.17 -4.56 7.32
N SER A 10 -2.42 -4.79 6.92
CA SER A 10 -2.93 -4.43 5.60
C SER A 10 -2.96 -2.91 5.40
N GLY A 11 -3.40 -2.16 6.41
CA GLY A 11 -3.37 -0.69 6.38
C GLY A 11 -1.94 -0.12 6.32
N LEU A 12 -1.01 -0.67 7.10
CA LEU A 12 0.40 -0.28 7.06
C LEU A 12 1.05 -0.61 5.71
N ALA A 13 0.73 -1.77 5.12
CA ALA A 13 1.24 -2.15 3.80
C ALA A 13 0.70 -1.24 2.69
N PHE A 14 -0.56 -0.80 2.79
CA PHE A 14 -1.16 0.17 1.89
C PHE A 14 -0.44 1.54 1.98
N VAL A 15 -0.26 2.06 3.20
CA VAL A 15 0.43 3.34 3.41
C VAL A 15 1.89 3.26 2.95
N GLY A 16 2.56 2.14 3.18
CA GLY A 16 3.93 1.89 2.70
C GLY A 16 4.05 1.97 1.18
N PHE A 17 3.16 1.29 0.45
CA PHE A 17 3.16 1.34 -1.01
C PHE A 17 2.77 2.72 -1.56
N LEU A 18 1.85 3.43 -0.90
CA LEU A 18 1.46 4.79 -1.30
C LEU A 18 2.61 5.77 -1.10
N MET A 19 3.32 5.68 0.03
CA MET A 19 4.49 6.51 0.32
C MET A 19 5.66 6.19 -0.62
N MET A 20 5.87 4.92 -0.95
CA MET A 20 6.87 4.49 -1.92
C MET A 20 6.54 4.99 -3.34
N GLY A 21 5.28 4.84 -3.78
CA GLY A 21 4.81 5.31 -5.07
C GLY A 21 4.89 6.84 -5.20
N LEU A 22 4.51 7.58 -4.16
CA LEU A 22 4.62 9.03 -4.12
C LEU A 22 6.09 9.49 -4.17
N GLY A 23 6.98 8.83 -3.43
CA GLY A 23 8.42 9.10 -3.48
C GLY A 23 9.02 8.87 -4.88
N VAL A 24 8.62 7.77 -5.55
CA VAL A 24 8.99 7.50 -6.95
C VAL A 24 8.40 8.56 -7.88
N GLY A 25 7.15 8.96 -7.70
CA GLY A 25 6.49 10.01 -8.50
C GLY A 25 7.17 11.37 -8.40
N ILE A 26 7.68 11.73 -7.22
CA ILE A 26 8.45 12.96 -7.02
C ILE A 26 9.78 12.90 -7.79
N LEU A 27 10.49 11.76 -7.77
CA LEU A 27 11.78 11.60 -8.46
C LEU A 27 11.66 11.79 -9.98
N TYR A 28 10.56 11.35 -10.58
CA TYR A 28 10.32 11.49 -12.03
C TYR A 28 9.54 12.75 -12.40
N ASN A 29 9.30 13.67 -11.43
CA ASN A 29 8.45 14.85 -11.59
C ASN A 29 7.04 14.53 -12.15
N GLN A 30 6.59 13.28 -11.95
CA GLN A 30 5.30 12.75 -12.38
C GLN A 30 4.59 12.15 -11.17
N VAL A 31 4.20 13.02 -10.25
CA VAL A 31 3.50 12.66 -9.02
C VAL A 31 2.22 11.88 -9.31
N ALA A 32 1.49 12.23 -10.36
CA ALA A 32 0.28 11.51 -10.78
C ALA A 32 0.55 10.03 -11.09
N VAL A 33 1.65 9.72 -11.80
CA VAL A 33 2.03 8.35 -12.13
C VAL A 33 2.49 7.60 -10.89
N GLY A 34 3.30 8.24 -10.03
CA GLY A 34 3.74 7.64 -8.78
C GLY A 34 2.60 7.31 -7.82
N VAL A 35 1.61 8.21 -7.70
CA VAL A 35 0.41 7.99 -6.88
C VAL A 35 -0.47 6.89 -7.49
N LEU A 36 -0.64 6.84 -8.81
CA LEU A 36 -1.36 5.74 -9.49
C LEU A 36 -0.71 4.38 -9.21
N ILE A 37 0.63 4.32 -9.32
CA ILE A 37 1.40 3.12 -9.04
C ILE A 37 1.29 2.73 -7.56
N GLY A 38 1.43 3.69 -6.64
CA GLY A 38 1.29 3.46 -5.21
C GLY A 38 -0.11 2.98 -4.80
N LEU A 39 -1.16 3.53 -5.40
CA LEU A 39 -2.54 3.07 -5.22
C LEU A 39 -2.73 1.66 -5.79
N GLY A 40 -2.27 1.40 -7.01
CA GLY A 40 -2.38 0.08 -7.65
C GLY A 40 -1.69 -1.01 -6.83
N LEU A 41 -0.47 -0.76 -6.37
CA LEU A 41 0.27 -1.69 -5.51
C LEU A 41 -0.36 -1.83 -4.12
N GLY A 42 -0.94 -0.75 -3.57
CA GLY A 42 -1.71 -0.79 -2.33
C GLY A 42 -2.92 -1.73 -2.44
N PHE A 43 -3.68 -1.67 -3.53
CA PHE A 43 -4.78 -2.59 -3.79
C PHE A 43 -4.33 -4.04 -3.95
N ILE A 44 -3.23 -4.28 -4.68
CA ILE A 44 -2.64 -5.63 -4.83
C ILE A 44 -2.21 -6.17 -3.48
N SER A 45 -1.55 -5.36 -2.66
CA SER A 45 -1.11 -5.75 -1.31
C SER A 45 -2.30 -6.10 -0.42
N MET A 46 -3.38 -5.31 -0.47
CA MET A 46 -4.61 -5.58 0.27
C MET A 46 -5.32 -6.85 -0.21
N ALA A 47 -5.30 -7.13 -1.52
CA ALA A 47 -5.85 -8.37 -2.10
C ALA A 47 -5.03 -9.61 -1.69
N ILE A 48 -3.69 -9.52 -1.69
CA ILE A 48 -2.80 -10.62 -1.31
C ILE A 48 -2.80 -10.85 0.22
N LEU A 49 -2.76 -9.78 1.01
CA LEU A 49 -2.82 -9.88 2.48
C LEU A 49 -4.21 -10.29 2.95
N GLY A 50 -5.26 -9.81 2.29
CA GLY A 50 -6.64 -10.23 2.54
C GLY A 50 -6.91 -11.68 2.14
N THR A 51 -6.20 -12.24 1.15
CA THR A 51 -6.37 -13.65 0.75
C THR A 51 -5.65 -14.65 1.65
N ASN A 52 -4.64 -14.23 2.42
CA ASN A 52 -3.92 -15.09 3.36
C ASN A 52 -4.64 -15.28 4.70
N ASP A 53 -5.84 -14.71 4.87
CA ASP A 53 -6.72 -14.93 6.02
C ASP A 53 -7.63 -16.17 5.82
N LYS A 54 -7.10 -17.24 5.22
CA LYS A 54 -7.75 -18.56 5.12
C LYS A 54 -6.99 -19.61 5.91
#